data_AF-A0A8T0T3D8-F1
#
_entry.id   AF-A0A8T0T3D8-F1
#
_cell.length_a   1.000
_cell.length_b   1.000
_cell.length_c   1.000
_cell.angle_alpha   90.00
_cell.angle_beta   90.00
_cell.angle_gamma   90.00
#
_symmetry.space_group_name_H-M   'P 1'
#
loop_
_entity.id
_entity.type
_entity.pdbx_description
1 polymer ?
#
loop_
_entity_poly.entity_id
_entity_poly.type
_entity_poly.pdbx_seq_one_letter_code
_entity_poly.pdbx_strand_id
1 'polypeptide(L)'
;KGLFLNNFATFQINGIDFYINEYDHCLEHISSRDSPIQYFTGGGGSRAWRGFFQPNQDSLEFFSDGQGFKSLQLHQDQADFIFYDVDGNILYQHSQWSLRKSYLPSSYIAEA
;
A
#
# COMPACT_ATOMS: atom_id res chain seq x y z
N LYS A 1 -2.21 13.28 11.21
CA LYS A 1 -2.56 12.22 10.23
C LYS A 1 -2.93 10.97 11.02
N GLY A 2 -4.22 10.77 11.31
CA GLY A 2 -4.71 9.81 12.31
C GLY A 2 -5.30 8.51 11.74
N LEU A 3 -5.19 8.27 10.43
CA LEU A 3 -5.73 7.06 9.79
C LEU A 3 -4.74 5.89 9.77
N PHE A 4 -3.44 6.17 9.69
CA PHE A 4 -2.41 5.14 9.73
C PHE A 4 -2.32 4.49 11.12
N LEU A 5 -2.16 5.30 12.17
CA LEU A 5 -1.67 4.81 13.46
C LEU A 5 -2.66 3.96 14.29
N ASN A 6 -3.98 4.02 14.02
CA ASN A 6 -4.97 3.43 14.93
C ASN A 6 -5.55 2.07 14.47
N ASN A 7 -5.31 1.64 13.22
CA ASN A 7 -5.84 0.38 12.70
C ASN A 7 -4.76 -0.66 12.33
N PHE A 8 -3.48 -0.37 12.59
CA PHE A 8 -2.39 -1.28 12.23
C PHE A 8 -2.53 -2.67 12.88
N ALA A 9 -2.87 -2.72 14.17
CA ALA A 9 -3.06 -3.99 14.87
C ALA A 9 -4.24 -4.81 14.32
N THR A 10 -5.35 -4.17 13.92
CA THR A 10 -6.53 -4.87 13.37
C THR A 10 -6.27 -5.40 11.96
N PHE A 11 -5.50 -4.70 11.13
CA PHE A 11 -5.17 -5.19 9.79
C PHE A 11 -4.23 -6.40 9.83
N GLN A 12 -3.25 -6.37 10.74
CA GLN A 12 -2.32 -7.49 10.92
C GLN A 12 -3.04 -8.78 11.34
N ILE A 13 -3.98 -8.69 12.28
CA ILE A 13 -4.72 -9.86 12.80
C ILE A 13 -5.65 -10.48 11.74
N ASN A 14 -6.13 -9.68 10.78
CA ASN A 14 -7.11 -10.13 9.78
C ASN A 14 -6.49 -10.60 8.46
N GLY A 15 -5.16 -10.71 8.38
CA GLY A 15 -4.48 -11.18 7.16
C GLY A 15 -4.71 -10.27 5.95
N ILE A 16 -4.75 -8.96 6.17
CA ILE A 16 -4.89 -7.97 5.11
C ILE A 16 -3.59 -7.91 4.30
N ASP A 17 -3.69 -8.12 2.98
CA ASP A 17 -2.54 -8.09 2.07
C ASP A 17 -2.05 -6.65 1.79
N PHE A 18 -2.97 -5.70 1.66
CA PHE A 18 -2.66 -4.28 1.45
C PHE A 18 -3.80 -3.35 1.90
N TYR A 19 -3.46 -2.11 2.22
CA TYR A 19 -4.40 -1.02 2.52
C TYR A 19 -4.19 0.15 1.56
N ILE A 20 -5.28 0.60 0.93
CA ILE A 20 -5.27 1.70 -0.02
C ILE A 20 -6.02 2.87 0.59
N ASN A 21 -5.38 4.04 0.62
CA ASN A 21 -6.03 5.26 1.04
C ASN A 21 -5.81 6.41 0.05
N GLU A 22 -6.63 7.43 0.29
CA GLU A 22 -6.58 8.75 -0.29
C GLU A 22 -6.74 9.73 0.88
N TYR A 23 -6.04 10.86 0.85
CA TYR A 23 -6.23 12.04 1.71
C TYR A 23 -4.96 12.89 1.68
N ASP A 24 -3.83 12.22 1.85
CA ASP A 24 -2.53 12.84 1.73
C ASP A 24 -2.26 13.16 0.27
N HIS A 25 -2.01 14.44 -0.02
CA HIS A 25 -1.81 14.96 -1.37
C HIS A 25 -0.44 14.56 -1.95
N CYS A 26 -0.19 13.26 -2.03
CA CYS A 26 1.03 12.62 -2.56
C CYS A 26 0.72 11.23 -3.12
N LEU A 27 1.72 10.64 -3.77
CA LEU A 27 1.76 9.22 -4.10
C LEU A 27 2.79 8.55 -3.18
N GLU A 28 2.42 7.46 -2.51
CA GLU A 28 3.31 6.84 -1.52
C GLU A 28 3.10 5.32 -1.46
N HIS A 29 4.19 4.60 -1.25
CA HIS A 29 4.20 3.20 -0.88
C HIS A 29 5.06 3.01 0.39
N ILE A 30 4.46 2.44 1.43
CA ILE A 30 5.13 2.05 2.67
C ILE A 30 4.94 0.55 2.87
N SER A 31 6.03 -0.15 3.19
CA SER A 31 6.00 -1.56 3.59
C SER A 31 6.11 -1.67 5.11
N SER A 32 5.29 -2.52 5.73
CA SER A 32 5.38 -2.73 7.18
C SER A 32 6.64 -3.51 7.53
N ARG A 33 7.31 -3.13 8.64
CA ARG A 33 8.45 -3.91 9.16
C ARG A 33 8.02 -5.09 10.02
N ASP A 34 6.82 -5.02 10.59
CA ASP A 34 6.33 -6.00 11.56
C ASP A 34 5.39 -7.04 10.92
N SER A 35 4.96 -6.82 9.68
CA SER A 35 4.01 -7.70 8.99
C SER A 35 4.12 -7.58 7.47
N PRO A 36 3.53 -8.50 6.69
CA PRO A 36 3.66 -8.45 5.23
C PRO A 36 2.76 -7.44 4.52
N ILE A 37 1.90 -6.72 5.26
CA ILE A 37 0.96 -5.75 4.68
C ILE A 37 1.69 -4.59 4.01
N GLN A 38 1.15 -4.16 2.87
CA GLN A 38 1.61 -2.99 2.13
C GLN A 38 0.62 -1.84 2.25
N TYR A 39 1.10 -0.60 2.33
CA TYR A 39 0.28 0.60 2.40
C TYR A 39 0.50 1.48 1.17
N PHE A 40 -0.59 1.82 0.47
CA PHE A 40 -0.54 2.64 -0.74
C PHE A 40 -1.41 3.90 -0.62
N THR A 41 -0.82 5.06 -0.88
CA THR A 41 -1.48 6.37 -0.88
C THR A 41 -1.54 6.92 -2.30
N GLY A 42 -2.70 7.42 -2.75
CA GLY A 42 -2.90 7.94 -4.11
C GLY A 42 -3.40 9.38 -4.22
N GLY A 43 -3.27 10.21 -3.18
CA GLY A 43 -4.04 11.47 -3.08
C GLY A 43 -3.51 12.61 -3.95
N GLY A 44 -2.57 12.38 -4.85
CA GLY A 44 -1.98 13.37 -5.76
C GLY A 44 -2.85 13.75 -6.99
N GLY A 45 -4.09 13.29 -7.09
CA GLY A 45 -4.87 13.38 -8.34
C GLY A 45 -5.34 14.78 -8.79
N SER A 46 -5.28 15.81 -7.93
CA SER A 46 -5.70 17.18 -8.31
C SER A 46 -4.77 18.27 -7.76
N ARG A 47 -4.35 18.11 -6.50
CA ARG A 47 -3.28 18.89 -5.89
C ARG A 47 -2.33 17.91 -5.25
N ALA A 48 -1.06 18.09 -5.53
CA ALA A 48 0.01 17.50 -4.74
C ALA A 48 0.63 18.62 -3.90
N TRP A 49 0.83 18.38 -2.61
CA TRP A 49 1.42 19.36 -1.71
C TRP A 49 2.89 19.04 -1.49
N ARG A 50 3.75 20.01 -1.81
CA ARG A 50 5.19 19.91 -1.57
C ARG A 50 5.47 19.64 -0.09
N GLY A 51 6.09 18.49 0.17
CA GLY A 51 7.04 18.35 1.27
C GLY A 51 6.50 18.17 2.69
N PHE A 52 5.55 17.25 2.93
CA PHE A 52 5.38 16.73 4.29
C PHE A 52 5.30 15.21 4.36
N PHE A 53 6.47 14.58 4.22
CA PHE A 53 6.69 13.21 4.66
C PHE A 53 7.00 13.22 6.17
N GLN A 54 6.23 12.48 6.96
CA GLN A 54 6.58 12.18 8.34
C GLN A 54 7.11 10.75 8.37
N PRO A 55 8.42 10.54 8.59
CA PRO A 55 8.96 9.21 8.77
C PRO A 55 8.23 8.51 9.93
N ASN A 56 7.86 7.26 9.72
CA ASN A 56 7.37 6.38 10.77
C ASN A 56 8.38 5.22 10.97
N GLN A 57 8.01 4.24 11.78
CA GLN A 57 8.86 3.06 12.03
C GLN A 57 8.90 2.08 10.86
N ASP A 58 7.96 2.18 9.92
CA ASP A 58 7.87 1.33 8.74
C ASP A 58 8.87 1.77 7.65
N SER A 59 8.95 1.02 6.55
CA SER A 59 9.87 1.30 5.46
C SER A 59 9.18 2.10 4.36
N LEU A 60 9.76 3.24 3.98
CA LEU A 60 9.32 4.01 2.82
C LEU A 60 9.93 3.41 1.55
N GLU A 61 9.09 2.88 0.67
CA GLU A 61 9.52 2.26 -0.58
C GLU A 61 9.45 3.23 -1.77
N PHE A 62 8.43 4.10 -1.78
CA PHE A 62 8.26 5.12 -2.82
C PHE A 62 7.51 6.33 -2.28
N PHE A 63 7.90 7.52 -2.75
CA PHE A 63 7.22 8.78 -2.47
C PHE A 63 7.33 9.73 -3.67
N SER A 64 6.22 10.39 -4.02
CA SER A 64 6.18 11.50 -4.96
C SER A 64 5.21 12.58 -4.48
N ASP A 65 5.68 13.82 -4.45
CA ASP A 65 4.88 15.02 -4.18
C ASP A 65 4.41 15.73 -5.46
N GLY A 66 4.51 15.04 -6.60
CA GLY A 66 3.94 15.43 -7.88
C GLY A 66 2.49 14.97 -8.03
N GLN A 67 1.78 15.59 -8.98
CA GLN A 67 0.45 15.11 -9.36
C GLN A 67 0.56 13.80 -10.15
N GLY A 68 -0.47 12.97 -10.02
CA GLY A 68 -0.50 11.69 -10.71
C GLY A 68 -1.62 10.80 -10.20
N PHE A 69 -1.57 9.54 -10.61
CA PHE A 69 -2.57 8.53 -10.28
C PHE A 69 -1.93 7.15 -10.15
N LYS A 70 -2.71 6.16 -9.71
CA LYS A 70 -2.26 4.77 -9.60
C LYS A 70 -3.28 3.82 -10.21
N SER A 71 -2.80 2.73 -10.80
CA SER A 71 -3.64 1.59 -11.21
C SER A 71 -3.39 0.40 -10.30
N LEU A 72 -4.42 -0.43 -10.12
CA LEU A 72 -4.34 -1.72 -9.46
C LEU A 72 -4.86 -2.80 -10.43
N GLN A 73 -4.04 -3.80 -10.70
CA GLN A 73 -4.45 -5.01 -11.39
C GLN A 73 -4.43 -6.19 -10.42
N LEU A 74 -5.53 -6.92 -10.34
CA LEU A 74 -5.66 -8.09 -9.47
C LEU A 74 -5.67 -9.36 -10.31
N HIS A 75 -4.81 -10.29 -9.92
CA HIS A 75 -4.72 -11.65 -10.40
C HIS A 75 -5.20 -12.61 -9.30
N GLN A 76 -5.16 -13.92 -9.58
CA GLN A 76 -5.61 -14.93 -8.62
C GLN A 76 -4.76 -14.95 -7.34
N ASP A 77 -3.45 -14.73 -7.46
CA ASP A 77 -2.46 -14.81 -6.38
C ASP A 77 -1.48 -13.63 -6.37
N GLN A 78 -1.77 -12.57 -7.13
CA GLN A 78 -0.91 -11.40 -7.26
C GLN A 78 -1.74 -10.12 -7.38
N ALA A 79 -1.21 -9.02 -6.86
CA ALA A 79 -1.71 -7.67 -7.04
C ALA A 79 -0.59 -6.77 -7.56
N ASP A 80 -0.81 -6.12 -8.70
CA ASP A 80 0.14 -5.21 -9.31
C ASP A 80 -0.31 -3.76 -9.17
N PHE A 81 0.56 -2.96 -8.59
CA PHE A 81 0.39 -1.53 -8.38
C PHE A 81 1.33 -0.77 -9.30
N ILE A 82 0.80 0.18 -10.07
CA ILE A 82 1.60 1.07 -10.90
C ILE A 82 1.20 2.50 -10.58
N PHE A 83 2.19 3.34 -10.34
CA PHE A 83 2.04 4.77 -10.12
C PHE A 83 2.48 5.52 -11.37
N TYR A 84 1.69 6.54 -11.71
CA TYR A 84 1.90 7.37 -12.88
C TYR A 84 1.95 8.84 -12.51
N ASP A 85 2.69 9.63 -13.27
CA ASP A 85 2.50 11.09 -13.29
C ASP A 85 1.23 11.46 -14.08
N VAL A 86 0.97 12.76 -14.20
CA VAL A 86 -0.20 13.29 -14.94
C VAL A 86 -0.18 12.99 -16.44
N ASP A 87 1.00 12.78 -17.02
CA ASP A 87 1.18 12.47 -18.44
C ASP A 87 1.05 10.97 -18.71
N GLY A 88 0.91 10.15 -17.66
CA GLY A 88 0.83 8.70 -17.76
C GLY A 88 2.20 8.03 -17.82
N ASN A 89 3.30 8.72 -17.51
CA ASN A 89 4.59 8.08 -17.37
C ASN A 89 4.65 7.31 -16.06
N ILE A 90 5.25 6.13 -16.10
CA ILE A 90 5.40 5.27 -14.93
C ILE A 90 6.44 5.88 -13.99
N LEU A 91 6.05 6.09 -12.74
CA LEU A 91 6.91 6.55 -11.65
C LEU A 91 7.42 5.40 -10.79
N TYR A 92 6.57 4.39 -10.54
CA TYR A 92 6.88 3.28 -9.66
C TYR A 92 5.97 2.09 -9.93
N GLN A 93 6.48 0.88 -9.69
CA GLN A 93 5.74 -0.36 -9.81
C GLN A 93 6.02 -1.26 -8.61
N HIS A 94 5.00 -1.94 -8.12
CA HIS A 94 5.13 -2.94 -7.07
C HIS A 94 4.16 -4.09 -7.30
N SER A 95 4.68 -5.31 -7.21
CA SER A 95 3.89 -6.54 -7.27
C SER A 95 3.88 -7.20 -5.90
N GLN A 96 2.68 -7.41 -5.35
CA GLN A 96 2.49 -8.13 -4.10
C GLN A 96 1.86 -9.48 -4.38
N TRP A 97 2.50 -10.55 -3.93
CA TRP A 97 1.98 -11.91 -4.04
C TRP A 97 1.14 -12.23 -2.81
N SER A 98 0.04 -12.96 -2.99
CA SER A 98 -0.79 -13.40 -1.89
C SER A 98 0.01 -14.35 -1.00
N LEU A 99 0.15 -13.98 0.27
CA LEU A 99 0.81 -14.80 1.28
C LEU A 99 -0.19 -15.71 2.01
N ARG A 100 -1.41 -15.86 1.49
CA ARG A 100 -2.48 -16.69 2.09
C ARG A 100 -2.06 -18.13 2.38
N LYS A 101 -1.02 -18.64 1.73
CA LYS A 101 -0.48 -19.98 2.03
C LYS A 101 0.50 -20.04 3.20
N SER A 102 1.15 -18.93 3.57
CA SER A 102 2.23 -18.91 4.57
C SER A 102 1.83 -18.35 5.94
N TYR A 103 0.73 -17.60 6.05
CA TYR A 103 0.32 -16.93 7.30
C TYR A 103 -1.03 -17.34 7.88
N LEU A 104 -1.77 -18.28 7.28
CA LEU A 104 -2.96 -18.83 7.93
C LEU A 104 -2.54 -19.69 9.12
N PRO A 105 -3.01 -19.39 10.36
CA PRO A 105 -2.88 -20.33 11.47
C PRO A 105 -3.52 -21.65 11.05
N SER A 106 -2.91 -22.79 11.41
CA SER A 106 -3.39 -24.13 11.02
C SER A 106 -4.88 -24.38 11.35
N SER A 107 -5.49 -23.60 12.25
CA SER A 107 -6.90 -23.65 12.58
C SER A 107 -7.85 -23.21 11.46
N TYR A 108 -7.36 -22.55 10.40
CA TYR A 108 -8.16 -22.05 9.27
C TYR A 108 -7.90 -22.80 7.96
N ILE A 109 -7.02 -23.81 7.96
CA ILE A 109 -6.91 -24.73 6.84
C ILE A 109 -8.05 -25.74 6.99
N ALA A 110 -9.13 -25.54 6.25
CA ALA A 110 -10.10 -26.60 6.04
C ALA A 110 -9.39 -27.72 5.26
N GLU A 111 -9.20 -28.87 5.90
CA GLU A 111 -8.73 -30.08 5.24
C GLU A 111 -9.68 -30.41 4.08
N ALA A 112 -9.11 -30.57 2.89
CA ALA A 112 -9.82 -30.96 1.67
C ALA A 112 -9.98 -32.47 1.59
#